data_AF-A0AAJ6KXZ5-F1
#
_entry.id   AF-A0AAJ6KXZ5-F1
#
_cell.length_a   1.000
_cell.length_b   1.000
_cell.length_c   1.000
_cell.angle_alpha   90.00
_cell.angle_beta   90.00
_cell.angle_gamma   90.00
#
_symmetry.space_group_name_H-M   'P 1'
#
loop_
_entity.id
_entity.type
_entity.pdbx_description
1 polymer ?
#
loop_
_entity_poly.entity_id
_entity_poly.type
_entity_poly.pdbx_seq_one_letter_code
_entity_poly.pdbx_strand_id
1 'polypeptide(L)'
;MAGVKGKSGGARPNSGGARPGAGRKKKVEPESANSSAVSVEFEAQPHGGALKRERAVPVPAPEMDMLSLLTKIALGELDASPIQVRAAIAAVQYTHVKKADGGKKDEQQKAAEQAAGKFSRQAPPKLVATNGKQV
;
A
#
# COMPACT_ATOMS: atom_id res chain seq x y z
N MET A 1 -43.64 20.94 -34.21
CA MET A 1 -44.25 19.78 -33.52
C MET A 1 -43.22 19.20 -32.56
N ALA A 2 -43.58 19.10 -31.27
CA ALA A 2 -42.70 18.71 -30.18
C ALA A 2 -42.25 17.23 -30.28
N GLY A 3 -40.99 16.98 -29.90
CA GLY A 3 -40.34 15.67 -29.97
C GLY A 3 -41.09 14.58 -29.19
N VAL A 4 -41.26 13.43 -29.85
CA VAL A 4 -41.83 12.23 -29.24
C VAL A 4 -40.79 11.63 -28.30
N LYS A 5 -40.83 12.04 -27.04
CA LYS A 5 -40.08 11.44 -25.93
C LYS A 5 -40.45 9.96 -25.83
N GLY A 6 -39.43 9.11 -25.78
CA GLY A 6 -39.51 7.66 -25.93
C GLY A 6 -40.70 6.99 -25.25
N LYS A 7 -41.48 6.25 -26.06
CA LYS A 7 -42.41 5.23 -25.56
C LYS A 7 -41.59 4.02 -25.10
N SER A 8 -40.97 4.11 -23.93
CA SER A 8 -40.48 2.91 -23.24
C SER A 8 -41.69 2.05 -22.92
N GLY A 9 -41.71 0.83 -23.48
CA GLY A 9 -42.84 -0.10 -23.41
C GLY A 9 -43.40 -0.21 -21.99
N GLY A 10 -44.69 0.14 -21.86
CA GLY A 10 -45.43 -0.07 -20.63
C GLY A 10 -45.50 -1.55 -20.26
N ALA A 11 -45.97 -1.83 -19.05
CA ALA A 11 -46.15 -3.19 -18.55
C ALA A 11 -46.89 -4.04 -19.60
N ARG A 12 -46.28 -5.17 -19.98
CA ARG A 12 -46.88 -6.09 -20.97
C ARG A 12 -48.14 -6.72 -20.37
N PRO A 13 -49.19 -6.99 -21.18
CA PRO A 13 -50.33 -7.76 -20.70
C PRO A 13 -49.82 -9.10 -20.12
N ASN A 14 -50.35 -9.48 -18.95
CA ASN A 14 -49.92 -10.62 -18.13
C ASN A 14 -48.51 -10.55 -17.48
N SER A 15 -47.81 -9.42 -17.55
CA SER A 15 -46.69 -9.17 -16.64
C SER A 15 -47.29 -8.80 -15.28
N GLY A 16 -47.35 -9.77 -14.36
CA GLY A 16 -47.88 -9.56 -13.02
C GLY A 16 -47.31 -8.28 -12.42
N GLY A 17 -48.19 -7.31 -12.15
CA GLY A 17 -47.80 -5.97 -11.71
C GLY A 17 -46.98 -5.98 -10.41
N ALA A 18 -46.49 -4.81 -10.01
CA ALA A 18 -45.76 -4.68 -8.75
C ALA A 18 -46.59 -5.28 -7.60
N ARG A 19 -46.08 -6.38 -7.02
CA ARG A 19 -46.73 -7.05 -5.89
C ARG A 19 -46.83 -6.07 -4.72
N PRO A 20 -47.86 -6.14 -3.85
CA PRO A 20 -47.89 -5.36 -2.62
C PRO A 20 -46.57 -5.54 -1.85
N GLY A 21 -45.82 -4.45 -1.64
CA GLY A 21 -44.49 -4.48 -1.01
C GLY A 21 -43.29 -4.57 -1.96
N ALA A 22 -43.50 -4.65 -3.28
CA ALA A 22 -42.44 -4.57 -4.28
C ALA A 22 -42.00 -3.11 -4.48
N GLY A 23 -40.88 -2.76 -3.85
CA GLY A 23 -40.25 -1.44 -3.93
C GLY A 23 -39.29 -1.26 -2.76
N ARG A 24 -38.25 -0.45 -2.93
CA ARG A 24 -37.38 -0.07 -1.81
C ARG A 24 -38.23 0.77 -0.85
N LYS A 25 -38.36 0.34 0.41
CA LYS A 25 -38.98 1.17 1.47
C LYS A 25 -38.34 2.57 1.42
N LYS A 26 -39.14 3.63 1.51
CA LYS A 26 -38.61 5.00 1.59
C LYS A 26 -37.54 5.01 2.68
N LYS A 27 -36.33 5.44 2.31
CA LYS A 27 -35.26 5.65 3.27
C LYS A 27 -35.80 6.66 4.28
N VAL A 28 -35.96 6.24 5.54
CA VAL A 28 -36.20 7.18 6.62
C VAL A 28 -34.98 8.10 6.60
N GLU A 29 -35.19 9.37 6.31
CA GLU A 29 -34.12 10.35 6.45
C GLU A 29 -33.75 10.33 7.94
N PRO A 30 -32.48 10.04 8.29
CA PRO A 30 -32.09 10.12 9.69
C PRO A 30 -32.36 11.55 10.14
N GLU A 31 -33.14 11.71 11.22
CA GLU A 31 -33.22 12.99 11.91
C GLU A 31 -31.77 13.44 12.16
N SER A 32 -31.38 14.53 11.51
CA SER A 32 -30.01 15.01 11.63
C SER A 32 -29.77 15.35 13.09
N ALA A 33 -28.67 14.89 13.67
CA ALA A 33 -28.27 15.18 15.05
C ALA A 33 -27.98 16.69 15.32
N ASN A 34 -28.29 17.56 14.36
CA ASN A 34 -28.02 18.99 14.38
C ASN A 34 -29.32 19.81 14.50
N SER A 35 -30.35 19.31 15.20
CA SER A 35 -31.59 20.05 15.43
C SER A 35 -31.42 21.27 16.35
N SER A 36 -30.26 21.41 17.01
CA SER A 36 -29.91 22.55 17.87
C SER A 36 -28.82 23.45 17.29
N ALA A 37 -28.64 23.47 15.96
CA ALA A 37 -27.70 24.40 15.34
C ALA A 37 -28.29 25.82 15.38
N VAL A 38 -27.73 26.67 16.23
CA VAL A 38 -28.00 28.12 16.22
C VAL A 38 -27.49 28.65 14.87
N SER A 39 -28.41 29.10 14.02
CA SER A 39 -28.09 29.79 12.77
C SER A 39 -27.61 31.21 13.10
N VAL A 40 -26.31 31.36 13.30
CA VAL A 40 -25.67 32.68 13.37
C VAL A 40 -25.46 33.14 11.92
N GLU A 41 -26.17 34.20 11.53
CA GLU A 41 -25.94 34.87 10.25
C GLU A 41 -24.59 35.58 10.32
N PHE A 42 -23.56 34.93 9.78
CA PHE A 42 -22.26 35.56 9.58
C PHE A 42 -22.31 36.43 8.32
N GLU A 43 -21.70 37.61 8.39
CA GLU A 43 -21.51 38.47 7.23
C GLU A 43 -20.85 37.69 6.08
N ALA A 44 -21.39 37.87 4.87
CA ALA A 44 -20.85 37.22 3.68
C ALA A 44 -19.39 37.65 3.50
N GLN A 45 -18.45 36.74 3.80
CA GLN A 45 -17.03 37.03 3.63
C GLN A 45 -16.78 37.40 2.15
N PRO A 46 -16.21 38.58 1.87
CA PRO A 46 -16.25 39.19 0.55
C PRO A 46 -15.67 38.26 -0.52
N HIS A 47 -14.61 37.53 -0.17
CA HIS A 47 -14.12 36.39 -0.93
C HIS A 47 -13.71 35.33 0.08
N GLY A 48 -14.30 34.13 -0.03
CA GLY A 48 -13.99 32.99 0.83
C GLY A 48 -12.48 32.86 0.94
N GLY A 49 -11.98 33.04 2.17
CA GLY A 49 -10.57 33.28 2.44
C GLY A 49 -9.71 32.33 1.62
N ALA A 50 -8.96 32.89 0.67
CA ALA A 50 -7.87 32.20 0.02
C ALA A 50 -6.79 32.01 1.09
N LEU A 51 -7.03 31.08 2.01
CA LEU A 51 -5.99 30.46 2.81
C LEU A 51 -5.04 29.90 1.77
N LYS A 52 -3.98 30.66 1.50
CA LYS A 52 -2.84 30.23 0.69
C LYS A 52 -2.31 29.01 1.41
N ARG A 53 -2.81 27.83 1.03
CA ARG A 53 -2.27 26.57 1.51
C ARG A 53 -0.90 26.49 0.88
N GLU A 54 0.10 26.96 1.61
CA GLU A 54 1.47 26.70 1.25
C GLU A 54 1.60 25.18 1.18
N ARG A 55 1.76 24.66 -0.04
CA ARG A 55 2.03 23.24 -0.22
C ARG A 55 3.38 23.01 0.41
N ALA A 56 3.44 22.21 1.46
CA ALA A 56 4.69 21.79 2.06
C ALA A 56 5.59 21.23 0.95
N VAL A 57 6.71 21.90 0.72
CA VAL A 57 7.72 21.44 -0.23
C VAL A 57 8.26 20.13 0.34
N PRO A 58 8.20 19.01 -0.41
CA PRO A 58 8.65 17.73 0.09
C PRO A 58 10.16 17.82 0.39
N VAL A 59 10.52 17.72 1.67
CA VAL A 59 11.91 17.65 2.08
C VAL A 59 12.45 16.30 1.59
N PRO A 60 13.58 16.27 0.86
CA PRO A 60 14.20 15.03 0.45
C PRO A 60 14.62 14.25 1.70
N ALA A 61 14.03 13.07 1.89
CA ALA A 61 14.44 12.18 2.95
C ALA A 61 15.87 11.66 2.63
N PRO A 62 16.72 11.47 3.66
CA PRO A 62 18.02 10.83 3.46
C PRO A 62 17.84 9.46 2.79
N GLU A 63 18.81 9.04 1.96
CA GLU A 63 18.84 7.72 1.35
C GLU A 63 18.91 6.65 2.45
N MET A 64 17.77 6.03 2.77
CA MET A 64 17.64 5.01 3.79
C MET A 64 16.71 3.90 3.30
N ASP A 65 16.94 2.68 3.79
CA ASP A 65 16.01 1.58 3.56
C ASP A 65 14.62 1.89 4.17
N MET A 66 13.56 1.42 3.51
CA MET A 66 12.16 1.71 3.87
C MET A 66 11.80 1.19 5.25
N LEU A 67 12.37 0.04 5.67
CA LEU A 67 12.20 -0.47 7.03
C LEU A 67 12.88 0.45 8.05
N SER A 68 14.11 0.89 7.76
CA SER A 68 14.87 1.79 8.63
C SER A 68 14.13 3.12 8.84
N LEU A 69 13.52 3.64 7.78
CA LEU A 69 12.67 4.82 7.84
C LEU A 69 11.48 4.61 8.78
N LEU A 70 10.72 3.51 8.62
CA LEU A 70 9.56 3.24 9.48
C LEU A 70 9.95 3.02 10.95
N THR A 71 11.10 2.40 11.22
CA THR A 71 11.61 2.23 12.58
C THR A 71 11.87 3.58 13.25
N LYS A 72 12.52 4.52 12.53
CA LYS A 72 12.78 5.87 13.07
C LYS A 72 11.51 6.67 13.33
N ILE A 73 10.48 6.52 12.48
CA ILE A 73 9.16 7.11 12.73
C ILE A 73 8.54 6.51 13.99
N ALA A 74 8.59 5.19 14.15
CA ALA A 74 8.00 4.50 15.31
C ALA A 74 8.68 4.90 16.65
N LEU A 75 9.98 5.21 16.60
CA LEU A 75 10.73 5.72 17.75
C LEU A 75 10.52 7.23 17.99
N GLY A 76 9.83 7.93 17.07
CA GLY A 76 9.60 9.38 17.16
C GLY A 76 10.82 10.23 16.79
N GLU A 77 11.82 9.64 16.14
CA GLU A 77 13.06 10.34 15.75
C GLU A 77 12.91 11.12 14.44
N LEU A 78 11.92 10.77 13.61
CA LEU A 78 11.74 11.34 12.27
C LEU A 78 10.26 11.54 11.96
N ASP A 79 9.88 12.76 11.61
CA ASP A 79 8.54 13.09 11.11
C ASP A 79 8.49 12.99 9.58
N ALA A 80 7.78 11.98 9.08
CA ALA A 80 7.54 11.79 7.65
C ALA A 80 6.09 12.12 7.28
N SER A 81 5.88 12.57 6.04
CA SER A 81 4.53 12.83 5.54
C SER A 81 3.71 11.53 5.46
N PRO A 82 2.37 11.60 5.61
CA PRO A 82 1.51 10.42 5.51
C PRO A 82 1.64 9.65 4.19
N ILE A 83 1.99 10.34 3.09
CA ILE A 83 2.22 9.73 1.79
C ILE A 83 3.52 8.91 1.79
N GLN A 84 4.59 9.44 2.38
CA GLN A 84 5.87 8.72 2.51
C GLN A 84 5.71 7.46 3.38
N VAL A 85 4.95 7.54 4.48
CA VAL A 85 4.67 6.37 5.34
C VAL A 85 3.91 5.28 4.55
N ARG A 86 2.88 5.66 3.79
CA ARG A 86 2.12 4.71 2.97
C ARG A 86 3.00 4.07 1.88
N ALA A 87 3.84 4.86 1.22
CA ALA A 87 4.76 4.37 0.20
C ALA A 87 5.78 3.38 0.82
N ALA A 88 6.36 3.72 1.96
CA ALA A 88 7.29 2.86 2.67
C ALA A 88 6.65 1.52 3.06
N ILE A 89 5.45 1.53 3.64
CA ILE A 89 4.71 0.30 4.01
C ILE A 89 4.51 -0.63 2.79
N ALA A 90 4.20 -0.06 1.62
CA ALA A 90 4.03 -0.85 0.40
C ALA A 90 5.37 -1.43 -0.10
N ALA A 91 6.44 -0.63 -0.06
CA ALA A 91 7.77 -1.02 -0.53
C ALA A 91 8.46 -2.04 0.39
N VAL A 92 8.22 -1.99 1.70
CA VAL A 92 8.78 -2.91 2.71
C VAL A 92 8.55 -4.38 2.38
N GLN A 93 7.45 -4.69 1.69
CA GLN A 93 7.16 -6.07 1.30
C GLN A 93 8.15 -6.66 0.30
N TYR A 94 8.94 -5.81 -0.36
CA TYR A 94 9.88 -6.18 -1.41
C TYR A 94 11.35 -5.94 -1.02
N THR A 95 11.62 -5.32 0.14
CA THR A 95 12.99 -5.11 0.64
C THR A 95 13.63 -6.41 1.11
N HIS A 96 12.82 -7.40 1.49
CA HIS A 96 13.26 -8.75 1.82
C HIS A 96 12.51 -9.78 0.97
N VAL A 97 13.27 -10.73 0.42
CA VAL A 97 12.69 -11.92 -0.22
C VAL A 97 11.85 -12.63 0.82
N LYS A 98 10.53 -12.72 0.62
CA LYS A 98 9.70 -13.48 1.55
C LYS A 98 10.19 -14.91 1.48
N LYS A 99 10.16 -15.63 2.61
CA LYS A 99 10.61 -17.04 2.64
C LYS A 99 9.87 -17.92 1.61
N ALA A 100 8.70 -17.50 1.13
CA ALA A 100 7.94 -18.16 0.06
C ALA A 100 8.39 -17.80 -1.37
N ASP A 101 9.08 -16.68 -1.58
CA ASP A 101 9.58 -16.24 -2.90
C ASP A 101 10.86 -16.97 -3.31
N GLY A 102 11.65 -17.46 -2.33
CA GLY A 102 12.70 -18.44 -2.58
C GLY A 102 12.07 -19.81 -2.77
N GLY A 103 12.07 -20.33 -3.99
CA GLY A 103 11.51 -21.65 -4.23
C GLY A 103 12.22 -22.71 -3.39
N LYS A 104 11.51 -23.77 -2.98
CA LYS A 104 12.12 -24.92 -2.28
C LYS A 104 13.36 -25.46 -3.00
N LYS A 105 13.42 -25.31 -4.33
CA LYS A 105 14.58 -25.68 -5.16
C LYS A 105 15.77 -24.74 -4.94
N ASP A 106 15.55 -23.42 -4.88
CA ASP A 106 16.61 -22.44 -4.67
C ASP A 106 17.19 -22.54 -3.27
N GLU A 107 16.36 -22.84 -2.26
CA GLU A 107 16.82 -23.12 -0.89
C GLU A 107 17.66 -24.40 -0.83
N GLN A 108 17.22 -25.48 -1.48
CA GLN A 108 17.98 -26.73 -1.57
C GLN A 108 19.32 -26.53 -2.29
N GLN A 109 19.33 -25.77 -3.39
CA GLN A 109 20.55 -25.49 -4.14
C GLN A 109 21.54 -24.65 -3.31
N LYS A 110 21.09 -23.59 -2.64
CA LYS A 110 21.93 -22.80 -1.73
C LYS A 110 22.51 -23.64 -0.58
N ALA A 111 21.69 -24.51 0.01
CA ALA A 111 22.15 -25.41 1.06
C ALA A 111 23.19 -26.42 0.54
N ALA A 112 22.99 -26.95 -0.67
CA ALA A 112 23.95 -27.84 -1.34
C ALA A 112 25.28 -27.13 -1.65
N GLU A 113 25.23 -25.90 -2.16
CA GLU A 113 26.43 -25.09 -2.45
C GLU A 113 27.22 -24.78 -1.16
N GLN A 114 26.53 -24.41 -0.08
CA GLN A 114 27.16 -24.21 1.24
C GLN A 114 27.79 -25.51 1.78
N ALA A 115 27.16 -26.66 1.56
CA ALA A 115 27.71 -27.95 1.95
C ALA A 115 28.92 -28.35 1.08
N ALA A 116 28.90 -28.06 -0.22
CA ALA A 116 29.99 -28.36 -1.14
C ALA A 116 31.31 -27.66 -0.73
N GLY A 117 31.23 -26.43 -0.21
CA GLY A 117 32.40 -25.71 0.31
C GLY A 117 33.11 -26.45 1.46
N LYS A 118 32.36 -27.17 2.31
CA LYS A 118 32.91 -27.96 3.43
C LYS A 118 33.73 -29.17 2.98
N PHE A 119 33.50 -29.64 1.76
CA PHE A 119 34.21 -30.78 1.16
C PHE A 119 35.15 -30.36 0.02
N SER A 120 35.51 -29.07 -0.05
CA SER A 120 36.52 -28.60 -0.99
C SER A 120 37.85 -29.34 -0.77
N ARG A 121 38.54 -29.66 -1.87
CA ARG A 121 39.82 -30.37 -1.81
C ARG A 121 40.83 -29.52 -1.04
N GLN A 122 41.29 -30.01 0.11
CA GLN A 122 42.41 -29.38 0.81
C GLN A 122 43.65 -29.38 -0.08
N ALA A 123 44.44 -28.31 0.00
CA ALA A 123 45.70 -28.21 -0.70
C ALA A 123 46.61 -29.40 -0.27
N PRO A 124 47.24 -30.10 -1.23
CA PRO A 124 48.09 -31.23 -0.91
C PRO A 124 49.26 -30.78 -0.03
N PRO A 125 49.71 -31.62 0.93
CA PRO A 125 50.85 -31.31 1.76
C PRO A 125 52.08 -31.04 0.90
N LYS A 126 52.79 -29.95 1.19
CA LYS A 126 54.02 -29.59 0.48
C LYS A 126 55.12 -30.57 0.88
N LEU A 127 55.71 -31.23 -0.11
CA LEU A 127 56.92 -32.01 0.09
C LEU A 127 58.06 -31.04 0.42
N VAL A 128 58.49 -31.03 1.68
CA VAL A 128 59.72 -30.35 2.09
C VAL A 128 60.80 -31.41 2.09
N ALA A 129 61.71 -31.36 1.11
CA ALA A 129 62.85 -32.26 1.06
C ALA A 129 63.73 -32.00 2.28
N THR A 130 63.80 -32.96 3.22
CA THR A 130 64.88 -32.99 4.21
C THR A 130 66.18 -33.24 3.43
N ASN A 131 67.08 -32.25 3.43
CA ASN A 131 68.43 -32.23 2.83
C ASN A 131 68.62 -31.41 1.52
N GLY A 132 67.77 -30.42 1.22
CA GLY A 132 68.17 -29.25 0.42
C GLY A 132 68.37 -29.44 -1.10
N LYS A 133 67.94 -30.56 -1.69
CA LYS A 133 67.82 -30.66 -3.17
C LYS A 133 66.37 -30.35 -3.59
N GLN A 134 66.19 -29.24 -4.29
CA GLN A 134 64.95 -28.92 -4.98
C GLN A 134 64.69 -29.96 -6.09
N VAL A 135 63.45 -30.45 -6.16
CA VAL A 135 62.88 -31.12 -7.33
C VAL A 135 61.75 -30.23 -7.83
#